data_AF-A0A2W6PI13-F1
#
_entry.id   AF-A0A2W6PI13-F1
#
_cell.length_a   1.000
_cell.length_b   1.000
_cell.length_c   1.000
_cell.angle_alpha   90.00
_cell.angle_beta   90.00
_cell.angle_gamma   90.00
#
_symmetry.space_group_name_H-M   'P 1'
#
loop_
_entity.id
_entity.type
_entity.pdbx_description
1 polymer ?
#
loop_
_entity_poly.entity_id
_entity_poly.type
_entity_poly.pdbx_seq_one_letter_code
_entity_poly.pdbx_strand_id
1 'polypeptide(L)'
;MSLTRRRFTQILASTLFLHHLPSFAQSVKFWASLTLPEAQNITRIVSAGAPADLLLLAVAPEKMVGFSSFDFARQALIPLPEHIRQLPRLGRLAGRASTLSLEGLMALHPDLVVDCGNTDETWISQARQVSEQTQIPWLLLNGKLAQSAEQLTTLGKTLGEEHRAAEQANLASRFVGEAQAFAASPAANLRFYA
;
A
#
# COMPACT_ATOMS: atom_id res chain seq x y z
N MET A 1 -6.21 -20.91 45.21
CA MET A 1 -6.00 -19.56 45.78
C MET A 1 -7.31 -18.81 45.75
N SER A 2 -7.84 -18.33 46.88
CA SER A 2 -9.13 -17.64 46.93
C SER A 2 -9.00 -16.17 46.50
N LEU A 3 -9.83 -15.75 45.53
CA LEU A 3 -9.95 -14.36 45.10
C LEU A 3 -10.69 -13.56 46.18
N THR A 4 -9.94 -12.76 46.93
CA THR A 4 -10.50 -11.83 47.93
C THR A 4 -11.01 -10.57 47.24
N ARG A 5 -12.09 -9.95 47.75
CA ARG A 5 -12.68 -8.71 47.21
C ARG A 5 -11.66 -7.60 46.98
N ARG A 6 -10.67 -7.49 47.88
CA ARG A 6 -9.55 -6.53 47.78
C ARG A 6 -8.61 -6.80 46.61
N ARG A 7 -8.31 -8.07 46.32
CA ARG A 7 -7.49 -8.44 45.15
C ARG A 7 -8.25 -8.20 43.85
N PHE A 8 -9.56 -8.46 43.84
CA PHE A 8 -10.42 -8.19 42.69
C PHE A 8 -10.47 -6.69 42.35
N THR A 9 -10.67 -5.81 43.35
CA THR A 9 -10.69 -4.35 43.12
C THR A 9 -9.33 -3.81 42.71
N GLN A 10 -8.23 -4.36 43.24
CA GLN A 10 -6.89 -3.99 42.82
C GLN A 10 -6.60 -4.38 41.36
N ILE A 11 -7.05 -5.56 40.93
CA ILE A 11 -6.93 -6.02 39.54
C ILE A 11 -7.77 -5.13 38.61
N LEU A 12 -9.01 -4.82 38.98
CA LEU A 12 -9.89 -3.96 38.19
C LEU A 12 -9.37 -2.51 38.07
N ALA A 13 -8.80 -1.97 39.14
CA ALA A 13 -8.18 -0.65 39.11
C ALA A 13 -6.93 -0.62 38.22
N SER A 14 -6.12 -1.69 38.24
CA SER A 14 -4.91 -1.77 37.40
C SER A 14 -5.22 -1.98 35.91
N THR A 15 -6.33 -2.62 35.54
CA THR A 15 -6.78 -2.70 34.14
C THR A 15 -7.33 -1.38 33.61
N LEU A 16 -7.90 -0.52 34.46
CA LEU A 16 -8.32 0.84 34.09
C LEU A 16 -7.11 1.75 33.79
N PHE A 17 -5.99 1.61 34.51
CA PHE A 17 -4.76 2.34 34.20
C PHE A 17 -4.11 1.91 32.87
N LEU A 18 -4.31 0.67 32.45
CA LEU A 18 -3.81 0.14 31.16
C LEU A 18 -4.56 0.73 29.94
N HIS A 19 -5.78 1.26 30.09
CA HIS A 19 -6.52 1.91 29.00
C HIS A 19 -5.91 3.26 28.56
N HIS A 20 -5.07 3.87 29.41
CA HIS A 20 -4.39 5.12 29.11
C HIS A 20 -3.06 4.91 28.36
N LEU A 21 -2.62 3.66 28.17
CA LEU A 21 -1.47 3.40 27.31
C LEU A 21 -1.91 3.54 25.85
N PRO A 22 -1.23 4.37 25.04
CA PRO A 22 -1.46 4.37 23.59
C PRO A 22 -1.21 2.96 23.08
N SER A 23 -2.24 2.33 22.49
CA SER A 23 -2.05 1.10 21.74
C SER A 23 -1.25 1.44 20.49
N PHE A 24 0.06 1.23 20.55
CA PHE A 24 0.89 1.18 19.36
C PHE A 24 0.62 -0.17 18.68
N ALA A 25 -0.51 -0.26 17.97
CA ALA A 25 -0.66 -1.31 16.98
C ALA A 25 0.41 -1.07 15.91
N GLN A 26 1.47 -1.88 15.94
CA GLN A 26 2.51 -1.84 14.94
C GLN A 26 1.83 -2.09 13.59
N SER A 27 1.89 -1.11 12.70
CA SER A 27 1.22 -1.24 11.41
C SER A 27 1.88 -2.36 10.63
N VAL A 28 1.07 -3.34 10.20
CA VAL A 28 1.52 -4.45 9.38
C VAL A 28 2.18 -3.87 8.12
N LYS A 29 3.40 -4.30 7.80
CA LYS A 29 4.17 -3.79 6.67
C LYS A 29 3.47 -4.07 5.34
N PHE A 30 2.93 -5.27 5.22
CA PHE A 30 2.05 -5.67 4.13
C PHE A 30 1.17 -6.85 4.58
N TRP A 31 0.05 -7.02 3.90
CA TRP A 31 -0.77 -8.22 3.94
C TRP A 31 -0.83 -8.82 2.54
N ALA A 32 -0.89 -10.14 2.46
CA ALA A 32 -1.09 -10.86 1.21
C ALA A 32 -2.17 -11.93 1.39
N SER A 33 -2.84 -12.28 0.29
CA SER A 33 -3.66 -13.49 0.20
C SER A 33 -2.83 -14.73 0.58
N LEU A 34 -3.51 -15.83 0.91
CA LEU A 34 -2.87 -17.08 1.39
C LEU A 34 -1.71 -17.56 0.51
N THR A 35 -1.84 -17.39 -0.80
CA THR A 35 -0.77 -17.65 -1.76
C THR A 35 -0.65 -16.47 -2.72
N LEU A 36 0.59 -16.14 -3.08
CA LEU A 36 0.93 -15.28 -4.21
C LEU A 36 1.53 -16.14 -5.31
N PRO A 37 1.32 -15.81 -6.60
CA PRO A 37 2.01 -16.49 -7.69
C PRO A 37 3.52 -16.27 -7.59
N GLU A 38 4.29 -17.18 -8.18
CA GLU A 38 5.73 -16.96 -8.38
C GLU A 38 5.95 -15.71 -9.26
N ALA A 39 7.01 -14.95 -8.98
CA ALA A 39 7.30 -13.68 -9.66
C ALA A 39 7.29 -13.79 -11.20
N GLN A 40 7.81 -14.90 -11.74
CA GLN A 40 7.85 -15.18 -13.18
C GLN A 40 6.46 -15.39 -13.82
N ASN A 41 5.45 -15.71 -13.02
CA ASN A 41 4.07 -15.91 -13.47
C ASN A 41 3.22 -14.65 -13.30
N ILE A 42 3.76 -13.58 -12.70
CA ILE A 42 3.05 -12.31 -12.54
C ILE A 42 3.38 -11.43 -13.76
N THR A 43 2.43 -11.33 -14.68
CA THR A 43 2.55 -10.59 -15.93
C THR A 43 1.44 -9.57 -16.13
N ARG A 44 0.31 -9.72 -15.41
CA ARG A 44 -0.88 -8.87 -15.50
C ARG A 44 -1.31 -8.41 -14.12
N ILE A 45 -1.06 -7.14 -13.81
CA ILE A 45 -1.32 -6.54 -12.51
C ILE A 45 -2.39 -5.46 -12.64
N VAL A 46 -3.40 -5.54 -11.77
CA VAL A 46 -4.35 -4.45 -11.54
C VAL A 46 -3.96 -3.71 -10.26
N SER A 47 -3.73 -2.42 -10.37
CA SER A 47 -3.58 -1.49 -9.25
C SER A 47 -4.94 -1.20 -8.60
N ALA A 48 -5.05 -1.26 -7.28
CA ALA A 48 -6.33 -1.04 -6.58
C ALA A 48 -6.69 0.45 -6.41
N GLY A 49 -5.69 1.35 -6.42
CA GLY A 49 -5.88 2.78 -6.18
C GLY A 49 -4.65 3.62 -6.56
N ALA A 50 -4.79 4.95 -6.53
CA ALA A 50 -3.76 5.90 -6.98
C ALA A 50 -2.35 5.70 -6.37
N PRO A 51 -2.19 5.36 -5.08
CA PRO A 51 -0.86 5.08 -4.54
C PRO A 51 -0.22 3.83 -5.17
N ALA A 52 -1.02 2.80 -5.44
CA ALA A 52 -0.55 1.59 -6.10
C ALA A 52 -0.20 1.84 -7.57
N ASP A 53 -0.95 2.71 -8.28
CA ASP A 53 -0.62 3.14 -9.64
C ASP A 53 0.82 3.67 -9.72
N LEU A 54 1.18 4.60 -8.83
CA LEU A 54 2.51 5.23 -8.84
C LEU A 54 3.61 4.27 -8.37
N LEU A 55 3.30 3.41 -7.39
CA LEU A 55 4.25 2.42 -6.91
C LEU A 55 4.60 1.40 -8.00
N LEU A 56 3.60 0.90 -8.72
CA LEU A 56 3.79 -0.01 -9.85
C LEU A 56 4.47 0.67 -11.03
N LEU A 57 4.15 1.94 -11.31
CA LEU A 57 4.83 2.72 -12.33
C LEU A 57 6.35 2.82 -12.08
N ALA A 58 6.77 2.85 -10.80
CA ALA A 58 8.19 2.86 -10.43
C ALA A 58 8.86 1.49 -10.46
N VAL A 59 8.12 0.40 -10.20
CA VAL A 59 8.69 -0.95 -10.03
C VAL A 59 8.51 -1.84 -11.25
N ALA A 60 7.31 -1.89 -11.83
CA ALA A 60 6.98 -2.83 -12.90
C ALA A 60 5.87 -2.30 -13.84
N PRO A 61 6.04 -1.13 -14.48
CA PRO A 61 5.01 -0.56 -15.34
C PRO A 61 4.60 -1.50 -16.49
N GLU A 62 5.54 -2.28 -17.01
CA GLU A 62 5.29 -3.27 -18.08
C GLU A 62 4.32 -4.39 -17.69
N LYS A 63 4.09 -4.62 -16.39
CA LYS A 63 3.16 -5.65 -15.90
C LYS A 63 1.75 -5.09 -15.67
N MET A 64 1.53 -3.78 -15.80
CA MET A 64 0.24 -3.15 -15.53
C MET A 64 -0.74 -3.34 -16.70
N VAL A 65 -1.98 -3.71 -16.40
CA VAL A 65 -3.05 -3.77 -17.43
C VAL A 65 -3.76 -2.43 -17.63
N GLY A 66 -3.52 -1.47 -16.74
CA GLY A 66 -4.14 -0.15 -16.72
C GLY A 66 -3.89 0.58 -15.40
N PHE A 67 -4.33 1.83 -15.31
CA PHE A 67 -4.25 2.65 -14.11
C PHE A 67 -5.60 2.68 -13.39
N SER A 68 -5.61 2.62 -12.06
CA SER A 68 -6.85 2.76 -11.30
C SER A 68 -7.42 4.18 -11.39
N SER A 69 -6.55 5.19 -11.35
CA SER A 69 -6.94 6.57 -11.06
C SER A 69 -6.48 7.55 -12.14
N PHE A 70 -5.35 7.30 -12.78
CA PHE A 70 -4.77 8.20 -13.77
C PHE A 70 -5.25 7.91 -15.20
N ASP A 71 -5.32 8.97 -16.01
CA ASP A 71 -5.48 8.92 -17.46
C ASP A 71 -4.33 9.74 -18.07
N PHE A 72 -3.21 9.08 -18.36
CA PHE A 72 -2.00 9.73 -18.86
C PHE A 72 -2.07 10.06 -20.35
N ALA A 73 -2.99 9.44 -21.10
CA ALA A 73 -3.26 9.81 -22.49
C ALA A 73 -3.72 11.27 -22.62
N ARG A 74 -4.44 11.77 -21.59
CA ARG A 74 -4.85 13.18 -21.50
C ARG A 74 -3.75 14.13 -20.99
N GLN A 75 -2.58 13.61 -20.60
CA GLN A 75 -1.51 14.36 -19.95
C GLN A 75 -0.24 14.37 -20.80
N ALA A 76 -0.34 14.96 -22.01
CA ALA A 76 0.72 14.95 -23.03
C ALA A 76 2.09 15.47 -22.54
N LEU A 77 2.10 16.37 -21.55
CA LEU A 77 3.33 17.00 -21.03
C LEU A 77 4.17 16.08 -20.13
N ILE A 78 3.60 15.01 -19.57
CA ILE A 78 4.36 14.08 -18.70
C ILE A 78 5.20 13.17 -19.60
N PRO A 79 6.54 13.09 -19.43
CA PRO A 79 7.41 12.32 -20.30
C PRO A 79 7.37 10.83 -19.97
N LEU A 80 6.26 10.15 -20.32
CA LEU A 80 6.14 8.69 -20.23
C LEU A 80 6.36 8.03 -21.59
N PRO A 81 6.95 6.82 -21.63
CA PRO A 81 6.92 5.96 -22.80
C PRO A 81 5.50 5.76 -23.32
N GLU A 82 5.34 5.74 -24.64
CA GLU A 82 4.01 5.75 -25.27
C GLU A 82 3.13 4.55 -24.86
N HIS A 83 3.72 3.35 -24.77
CA HIS A 83 2.99 2.15 -24.34
C HIS A 83 2.44 2.27 -22.90
N ILE A 84 3.14 2.95 -22.00
CA ILE A 84 2.66 3.23 -20.64
C ILE A 84 1.59 4.32 -20.67
N ARG A 85 1.80 5.38 -21.46
CA ARG A 85 0.84 6.49 -21.60
C ARG A 85 -0.53 6.01 -22.09
N GLN A 86 -0.53 5.04 -23.01
CA GLN A 86 -1.73 4.48 -23.62
C GLN A 86 -2.49 3.50 -22.72
N LEU A 87 -1.94 3.11 -21.56
CA LEU A 87 -2.65 2.26 -20.62
C LEU A 87 -3.98 2.90 -20.19
N PRO A 88 -5.09 2.14 -20.21
CA PRO A 88 -6.40 2.69 -19.94
C PRO A 88 -6.58 3.02 -18.45
N ARG A 89 -7.47 3.96 -18.16
CA ARG A 89 -7.99 4.19 -16.81
C ARG A 89 -9.10 3.17 -16.53
N LEU A 90 -8.86 2.27 -15.59
CA LEU A 90 -9.76 1.17 -15.22
C LEU A 90 -10.76 1.53 -14.13
N GLY A 91 -10.42 2.53 -13.30
CA GLY A 91 -11.18 2.83 -12.10
C GLY A 91 -10.61 2.16 -10.85
N ARG A 92 -11.05 2.62 -9.68
CA ARG A 92 -10.52 2.18 -8.39
C ARG A 92 -11.25 0.95 -7.88
N LEU A 93 -10.52 0.04 -7.25
CA LEU A 93 -11.07 -1.08 -6.48
C LEU A 93 -11.20 -0.73 -5.00
N ALA A 94 -10.28 0.08 -4.47
CA ALA A 94 -10.22 0.42 -3.05
C ALA A 94 -10.50 1.90 -2.75
N GLY A 95 -11.13 2.13 -1.61
CA GLY A 95 -11.42 3.45 -1.05
C GLY A 95 -12.86 3.92 -1.24
N ARG A 96 -13.12 5.18 -0.87
CA ARG A 96 -14.39 5.85 -1.17
C ARG A 96 -14.44 6.15 -2.67
N ALA A 97 -15.56 5.81 -3.31
CA ALA A 97 -15.75 5.89 -4.77
C ALA A 97 -14.93 4.87 -5.60
N SER A 98 -14.93 3.59 -5.19
CA SER A 98 -14.55 2.49 -6.09
C SER A 98 -15.48 2.45 -7.31
N THR A 99 -14.89 2.32 -8.50
CA THR A 99 -15.63 2.36 -9.78
C THR A 99 -15.35 1.16 -10.68
N LEU A 100 -14.31 0.36 -10.40
CA LEU A 100 -14.08 -0.90 -11.08
C LEU A 100 -14.91 -1.98 -10.39
N SER A 101 -15.82 -2.65 -11.12
CA SER A 101 -16.64 -3.74 -10.59
C SER A 101 -15.84 -5.04 -10.47
N LEU A 102 -16.35 -6.01 -9.72
CA LEU A 102 -15.71 -7.33 -9.60
C LEU A 102 -15.74 -8.09 -10.94
N GLU A 103 -16.83 -7.99 -11.69
CA GLU A 103 -16.94 -8.57 -13.03
C GLU A 103 -15.94 -7.92 -13.99
N GLY A 104 -15.79 -6.60 -13.91
CA GLY A 104 -14.79 -5.85 -14.67
C GLY A 104 -13.36 -6.26 -14.31
N LEU A 105 -13.07 -6.47 -13.02
CA LEU A 105 -11.79 -6.99 -12.55
C LEU A 105 -11.51 -8.39 -13.12
N MET A 106 -12.47 -9.32 -13.01
CA MET A 106 -12.32 -10.68 -13.51
C MET A 106 -12.13 -10.73 -15.03
N ALA A 107 -12.83 -9.86 -15.77
CA ALA A 107 -12.68 -9.76 -17.22
C ALA A 107 -11.26 -9.33 -17.67
N LEU A 108 -10.49 -8.68 -16.78
CA LEU A 108 -9.08 -8.33 -17.06
C LEU A 108 -8.12 -9.51 -16.90
N HIS A 109 -8.55 -10.61 -16.29
CA HIS A 109 -7.73 -11.80 -16.01
C HIS A 109 -6.37 -11.43 -15.37
N PRO A 110 -6.35 -10.72 -14.23
CA PRO A 110 -5.09 -10.38 -13.57
C PRO A 110 -4.50 -11.57 -12.81
N ASP A 111 -3.17 -11.62 -12.76
CA ASP A 111 -2.42 -12.57 -11.94
C ASP A 111 -2.36 -12.09 -10.48
N LEU A 112 -2.43 -10.77 -10.27
CA LEU A 112 -2.29 -10.12 -8.97
C LEU A 112 -3.01 -8.77 -8.93
N VAL A 113 -3.70 -8.49 -7.83
CA VAL A 113 -4.06 -7.11 -7.45
C VAL A 113 -3.02 -6.56 -6.48
N VAL A 114 -2.52 -5.35 -6.75
CA VAL A 114 -1.64 -4.62 -5.83
C VAL A 114 -2.35 -3.38 -5.29
N ASP A 115 -2.37 -3.26 -3.98
CA ASP A 115 -2.88 -2.11 -3.25
C ASP A 115 -1.80 -1.51 -2.36
N CYS A 116 -1.92 -0.21 -2.09
CA CYS A 116 -0.99 0.54 -1.26
C CYS A 116 -1.78 1.59 -0.48
N GLY A 117 -1.78 1.48 0.84
CA GLY A 117 -2.59 2.33 1.69
C GLY A 117 -2.60 1.90 3.15
N ASN A 118 -3.72 2.14 3.83
CA ASN A 118 -3.88 1.71 5.21
C ASN A 118 -3.94 0.18 5.28
N THR A 119 -3.24 -0.39 6.26
CA THR A 119 -3.16 -1.84 6.51
C THR A 119 -3.76 -2.20 7.87
N ASP A 120 -4.79 -1.47 8.29
CA ASP A 120 -5.61 -1.87 9.45
C ASP A 120 -6.61 -2.96 9.05
N GLU A 121 -7.26 -3.59 10.03
CA GLU A 121 -8.16 -4.74 9.79
C GLU A 121 -9.33 -4.39 8.85
N THR A 122 -9.73 -3.13 8.77
CA THR A 122 -10.82 -2.70 7.87
C THR A 122 -10.41 -2.91 6.41
N TRP A 123 -9.20 -2.49 6.04
CA TRP A 123 -8.71 -2.61 4.67
C TRP A 123 -8.26 -4.04 4.35
N ILE A 124 -7.64 -4.72 5.32
CA ILE A 124 -7.25 -6.13 5.17
C ILE A 124 -8.48 -7.01 4.96
N SER A 125 -9.56 -6.82 5.73
CA SER A 125 -10.79 -7.60 5.58
C SER A 125 -11.46 -7.35 4.23
N GLN A 126 -11.47 -6.11 3.74
CA GLN A 126 -11.98 -5.78 2.41
C GLN A 126 -11.16 -6.45 1.30
N ALA A 127 -9.82 -6.34 1.35
CA ALA A 127 -8.92 -6.97 0.39
C ALA A 127 -9.08 -8.50 0.38
N ARG A 128 -9.18 -9.11 1.57
CA ARG A 128 -9.46 -10.54 1.75
C ARG A 128 -10.77 -10.95 1.11
N GLN A 129 -11.85 -10.22 1.38
CA GLN A 129 -13.17 -10.51 0.82
C GLN A 129 -13.15 -10.50 -0.71
N VAL A 130 -12.52 -9.49 -1.33
CA VAL A 130 -12.44 -9.41 -2.80
C VAL A 130 -11.59 -10.54 -3.36
N SER A 131 -10.44 -10.83 -2.73
CA SER A 131 -9.56 -11.94 -3.14
C SER A 131 -10.29 -13.29 -3.07
N GLU A 132 -11.03 -13.56 -2.00
CA GLU A 132 -11.81 -14.79 -1.84
C GLU A 132 -12.99 -14.88 -2.82
N GLN A 133 -13.69 -13.77 -3.09
CA GLN A 133 -14.82 -13.77 -4.03
C GLN A 133 -14.38 -13.98 -5.49
N THR A 134 -13.23 -13.40 -5.87
CA THR A 134 -12.75 -13.42 -7.26
C THR A 134 -11.72 -14.52 -7.52
N GLN A 135 -11.17 -15.13 -6.46
CA GLN A 135 -10.03 -16.05 -6.50
C GLN A 135 -8.75 -15.40 -7.08
N ILE A 136 -8.67 -14.07 -7.10
CA ILE A 136 -7.51 -13.33 -7.57
C ILE A 136 -6.60 -13.01 -6.37
N PRO A 137 -5.30 -13.36 -6.42
CA PRO A 137 -4.34 -13.00 -5.38
C PRO A 137 -4.27 -11.48 -5.14
N TRP A 138 -4.03 -11.08 -3.90
CA TRP A 138 -3.99 -9.66 -3.51
C TRP A 138 -2.79 -9.38 -2.61
N LEU A 139 -2.05 -8.31 -2.93
CA LEU A 139 -0.97 -7.76 -2.09
C LEU A 139 -1.35 -6.35 -1.65
N LEU A 140 -1.50 -6.13 -0.34
CA LEU A 140 -1.77 -4.83 0.26
C LEU A 140 -0.52 -4.35 1.02
N LEU A 141 0.13 -3.30 0.51
CA LEU A 141 1.31 -2.68 1.12
C LEU A 141 0.91 -1.51 2.02
N ASN A 142 1.65 -1.30 3.11
CA ASN A 142 1.45 -0.11 3.94
C ASN A 142 1.89 1.15 3.20
N GLY A 143 1.00 2.12 3.02
CA GLY A 143 1.20 3.35 2.26
C GLY A 143 1.83 4.52 3.02
N LYS A 144 2.33 4.33 4.25
CA LYS A 144 3.03 5.40 4.99
C LYS A 144 4.26 5.88 4.21
N LEU A 145 4.38 7.18 3.96
CA LEU A 145 5.50 7.77 3.22
C LEU A 145 6.87 7.43 3.85
N ALA A 146 6.95 7.38 5.17
CA ALA A 146 8.19 7.00 5.87
C ALA A 146 8.67 5.57 5.56
N GLN A 147 7.78 4.72 5.02
CA GLN A 147 8.07 3.33 4.67
C GLN A 147 8.28 3.12 3.16
N SER A 148 8.45 4.19 2.36
CA SER A 148 8.55 4.05 0.90
C SER A 148 9.69 3.16 0.40
N ALA A 149 10.87 3.19 1.04
CA ALA A 149 11.95 2.28 0.69
C ALA A 149 11.57 0.80 0.90
N GLU A 150 10.83 0.52 1.97
CA GLU A 150 10.33 -0.82 2.30
C GLU A 150 9.20 -1.27 1.37
N GLN A 151 8.29 -0.35 0.97
CA GLN A 151 7.25 -0.61 -0.02
C GLN A 151 7.88 -1.07 -1.35
N LEU A 152 8.86 -0.30 -1.84
CA LEU A 152 9.58 -0.57 -3.08
C LEU A 152 10.34 -1.90 -3.02
N THR A 153 11.07 -2.14 -1.92
CA THR A 153 11.84 -3.38 -1.74
C THR A 153 10.93 -4.61 -1.69
N THR A 154 9.82 -4.52 -0.94
CA THR A 154 8.84 -5.62 -0.84
C THR A 154 8.24 -5.93 -2.20
N LEU A 155 7.74 -4.90 -2.90
CA LEU A 155 7.11 -5.07 -4.20
C LEU A 155 8.11 -5.59 -5.25
N GLY A 156 9.33 -5.06 -5.27
CA GLY A 156 10.39 -5.53 -6.18
C GLY A 156 10.66 -7.01 -6.02
N LYS A 157 10.81 -7.51 -4.77
CA LYS A 157 10.98 -8.94 -4.49
C LYS A 157 9.77 -9.77 -4.91
N THR A 158 8.56 -9.29 -4.63
CA THR A 158 7.34 -10.01 -5.04
C THR A 158 7.23 -10.14 -6.56
N LEU A 159 7.67 -9.12 -7.30
CA LEU A 159 7.55 -9.06 -8.75
C LEU A 159 8.79 -9.55 -9.50
N GLY A 160 9.89 -9.90 -8.82
CA GLY A 160 11.16 -10.26 -9.48
C GLY A 160 11.88 -9.09 -10.14
N GLU A 161 11.62 -7.87 -9.66
CA GLU A 161 12.17 -6.61 -10.19
C GLU A 161 13.12 -5.95 -9.16
N GLU A 162 13.87 -6.76 -8.41
CA GLU A 162 14.70 -6.29 -7.28
C GLU A 162 15.73 -5.26 -7.68
N HIS A 163 16.37 -5.42 -8.84
CA HIS A 163 17.39 -4.49 -9.31
C HIS A 163 16.81 -3.08 -9.51
N ARG A 164 15.70 -2.97 -10.26
CA ARG A 164 15.03 -1.68 -10.49
C ARG A 164 14.49 -1.12 -9.17
N ALA A 165 13.86 -1.96 -8.35
CA ALA A 165 13.29 -1.54 -7.08
C ALA A 165 14.36 -1.03 -6.09
N ALA A 166 15.56 -1.61 -6.10
CA ALA A 166 16.65 -1.21 -5.21
C ALA A 166 17.11 0.24 -5.46
N GLU A 167 17.22 0.66 -6.72
CA GLU A 167 17.56 2.04 -7.06
C GLU A 167 16.52 3.02 -6.51
N GLN A 168 15.23 2.73 -6.72
CA GLN A 168 14.13 3.56 -6.24
C GLN A 168 14.06 3.57 -4.71
N ALA A 169 14.28 2.42 -4.06
CA ALA A 169 14.27 2.30 -2.61
C ALA A 169 15.39 3.12 -1.96
N ASN A 170 16.58 3.16 -2.57
CA ASN A 170 17.69 3.99 -2.12
C ASN A 170 17.36 5.48 -2.20
N LEU A 171 16.76 5.94 -3.31
CA LEU A 171 16.30 7.32 -3.46
C LEU A 171 15.24 7.67 -2.41
N ALA A 172 14.25 6.80 -2.23
CA ALA A 172 13.20 6.99 -1.24
C ALA A 172 13.77 7.09 0.19
N SER A 173 14.70 6.18 0.54
CA SER A 173 15.37 6.21 1.85
C SER A 173 16.13 7.51 2.08
N ARG A 174 16.88 7.97 1.07
CA ARG A 174 17.61 9.24 1.15
C ARG A 174 16.66 10.42 1.34
N PHE A 175 15.66 10.58 0.47
CA PHE A 175 14.76 11.74 0.52
C PHE A 175 13.91 11.79 1.77
N VAL A 176 13.41 10.64 2.25
CA VAL A 176 12.69 10.57 3.52
C VAL A 176 13.61 10.92 4.69
N GLY A 177 14.85 10.43 4.69
CA GLY A 177 15.84 10.75 5.72
C GLY A 177 16.19 12.24 5.75
N GLU A 178 16.41 12.86 4.59
CA GLU A 178 16.66 14.30 4.46
C GLU A 178 15.46 15.12 4.94
N ALA A 179 14.24 14.74 4.57
CA ALA A 179 13.02 15.41 5.01
C ALA A 179 12.83 15.31 6.53
N GLN A 180 13.13 14.16 7.15
CA GLN A 180 13.07 13.98 8.59
C GLN A 180 14.13 14.83 9.32
N ALA A 181 15.36 14.86 8.80
CA ALA A 181 16.44 15.68 9.34
C ALA A 181 16.08 17.18 9.26
N PHE A 182 15.51 17.62 8.13
CA PHE A 182 15.03 18.99 7.98
C PHE A 182 13.90 19.31 8.97
N ALA A 183 12.91 18.42 9.11
CA ALA A 183 11.78 18.60 10.02
C ALA A 183 12.20 18.71 11.49
N ALA A 184 13.32 18.10 11.88
CA ALA A 184 13.90 18.21 13.23
C ALA A 184 14.76 19.47 13.42
N SER A 185 15.03 20.24 12.37
CA SER A 185 15.89 21.41 12.42
C SER A 185 15.13 22.69 12.81
N PRO A 186 15.80 23.72 13.35
CA PRO A 186 15.18 25.01 13.63
C PRO A 186 14.56 25.71 12.41
N ALA A 187 15.05 25.37 11.20
CA ALA A 187 14.56 25.91 9.93
C ALA A 187 13.16 25.39 9.55
N ALA A 188 12.65 24.34 10.23
CA ALA A 188 11.32 23.80 9.98
C ALA A 188 10.18 24.78 10.34
N ASN A 189 10.47 25.86 11.08
CA ASN A 189 9.48 26.87 11.47
C ASN A 189 9.07 27.82 10.33
N LEU A 190 9.58 27.62 9.11
CA LEU A 190 9.17 28.36 7.93
C LEU A 190 7.68 28.08 7.60
N ARG A 191 6.87 29.15 7.52
CA ARG A 191 5.46 29.04 7.16
C ARG A 191 5.30 29.33 5.67
N PHE A 192 4.82 28.34 4.92
CA PHE A 192 4.55 28.47 3.48
C PHE A 192 3.21 29.16 3.17
N TYR A 193 2.33 29.25 4.16
CA TYR A 193 1.06 29.97 4.09
C TYR A 193 1.11 31.08 5.14
N ALA A 194 1.77 32.18 4.80
CA ALA A 194 1.74 33.42 5.56
C ALA A 194 0.72 34.38 4.95
#